data_AF-A0A835Z2E5-F1
#
_entry.id   AF-A0A835Z2E5-F1
#
_cell.length_a   1.000
_cell.length_b   1.000
_cell.length_c   1.000
_cell.angle_alpha   90.00
_cell.angle_beta   90.00
_cell.angle_gamma   90.00
#
_symmetry.space_group_name_H-M   'P 1'
#
loop_
_entity.id
_entity.type
_entity.pdbx_description
1 polymer ?
#
loop_
_entity_poly.entity_id
_entity_poly.type
_entity_poly.pdbx_seq_one_letter_code
_entity_poly.pdbx_strand_id
1 'polypeptide(L)'
;MHSTILQAKLSRCAGAERPVRINILFVNEADVDAFEDVMWAIYHGKLPREDMTVRRALLIAQQADAYAVHTVLFFATRWLNQQQHFSWDEAVRIFRAPPSIRERLQLGRATDALLRRLGDLEAAMNDEHLRDRLASLPEAALAALLSDDRLAVADESSVVAAILLWTNDQALATAPDAVAACVRLTHLDPGYLAAVTAFFPQWTPQVLALLWKCAVRPQAWQALCEQDGSPPVLRATSRQRRARSLTAAAELQVRVSLRELEQAYRGAARDGRATAVRGVEADGTGRALLLHASVLIMHSTVLQARLTRWTGTERPVRINIELGDEAQEAAFEDVIWAMYHNKLPAEMTVQRALRIAQLADAYAMENVLFFGIQWLSQQQELSWDDAARMFDAPLSTQERLQMGKAFEAILQRAGDLEVAMNDEQVRNQLASLPEAALAALLSDSRLAVADESSVVAVALFWAKCQKLATVPDAVAGSIRLAHLDPGYLAAVTEFFPQWTPHVLALLWKCMLQPQAWQTLCK
;
A
#
# COMPACT_ATOMS: atom_id res chain seq x y z
N MET A 1 -42.14 -0.18 10.08
CA MET A 1 -41.09 -1.07 9.54
C MET A 1 -39.80 -0.79 10.31
N HIS A 2 -38.96 -1.80 10.56
CA HIS A 2 -37.76 -1.67 11.42
C HIS A 2 -36.44 -1.92 10.68
N SER A 3 -36.44 -1.80 9.34
CA SER A 3 -35.25 -1.90 8.48
C SER A 3 -35.29 -0.77 7.46
N THR A 4 -34.26 0.07 7.45
CA THR A 4 -34.09 1.15 6.46
C THR A 4 -33.87 0.60 5.06
N ILE A 5 -33.16 -0.54 4.91
CA ILE A 5 -32.88 -1.17 3.61
C ILE A 5 -34.17 -1.74 2.99
N LEU A 6 -34.97 -2.47 3.76
CA LEU A 6 -36.26 -3.00 3.28
C LEU A 6 -37.26 -1.85 3.05
N GLN A 7 -37.30 -0.85 3.93
CA GLN A 7 -38.16 0.32 3.75
C GLN A 7 -37.79 1.15 2.50
N ALA A 8 -36.50 1.27 2.15
CA ALA A 8 -36.05 1.95 0.93
C ALA A 8 -36.32 1.14 -0.35
N LYS A 9 -36.39 -0.19 -0.28
CA LYS A 9 -36.85 -1.04 -1.39
C LYS A 9 -38.37 -1.01 -1.54
N LEU A 10 -39.11 -1.05 -0.43
CA LEU A 10 -40.58 -1.06 -0.41
C LEU A 10 -41.20 0.31 -0.68
N SER A 11 -40.55 1.42 -0.32
CA SER A 11 -41.03 2.77 -0.66
C SER A 11 -41.03 3.03 -2.17
N ARG A 12 -40.08 2.45 -2.92
CA ARG A 12 -40.08 2.44 -4.39
C ARG A 12 -41.25 1.63 -4.99
N CYS A 13 -41.94 0.83 -4.19
CA CYS A 13 -43.12 0.05 -4.57
C CYS A 13 -44.42 0.57 -3.93
N ALA A 14 -44.37 1.65 -3.14
CA ALA A 14 -45.53 2.21 -2.45
C ALA A 14 -46.48 2.88 -3.46
N GLY A 15 -47.52 2.15 -3.85
CA GLY A 15 -48.43 2.51 -4.95
C GLY A 15 -48.72 1.35 -5.91
N ALA A 16 -47.99 0.22 -5.81
CA ALA A 16 -48.33 -0.98 -6.56
C ALA A 16 -49.49 -1.74 -5.89
N GLU A 17 -50.62 -1.87 -6.59
CA GLU A 17 -51.77 -2.71 -6.18
C GLU A 17 -51.47 -4.22 -6.22
N ARG A 18 -50.30 -4.62 -6.73
CA ARG A 18 -49.88 -6.02 -6.92
C ARG A 18 -48.87 -6.43 -5.86
N PRO A 19 -48.89 -7.70 -5.39
CA PRO A 19 -47.94 -8.18 -4.39
C PRO A 19 -46.49 -8.07 -4.87
N VAL A 20 -45.66 -7.41 -4.08
CA VAL A 20 -44.24 -7.15 -4.40
C VAL A 20 -43.41 -8.40 -4.12
N ARG A 21 -43.03 -9.14 -5.16
CA ARG A 21 -42.11 -10.27 -5.04
C ARG A 21 -40.67 -9.78 -4.88
N ILE A 22 -40.12 -9.87 -3.67
CA ILE A 22 -38.69 -9.66 -3.40
C ILE A 22 -37.99 -11.02 -3.53
N ASN A 23 -37.14 -11.17 -4.55
CA ASN A 23 -36.23 -12.32 -4.62
C ASN A 23 -34.99 -12.00 -3.77
N ILE A 24 -34.68 -12.87 -2.81
CA ILE A 24 -33.45 -12.85 -2.02
C ILE A 24 -32.70 -14.14 -2.34
N LEU A 25 -31.39 -14.05 -2.52
CA LEU A 25 -30.52 -15.19 -2.80
C LEU A 25 -29.71 -15.51 -1.54
N PHE A 26 -29.78 -16.77 -1.11
CA PHE A 26 -29.07 -17.29 0.06
C PHE A 26 -28.04 -18.32 -0.40
N VAL A 27 -26.93 -18.46 0.34
CA VAL A 27 -25.80 -19.34 -0.04
C VAL A 27 -25.99 -20.76 0.51
N ASN A 28 -26.79 -20.93 1.55
CA ASN A 28 -27.11 -22.22 2.19
C ASN A 28 -28.48 -22.14 2.89
N GLU A 29 -29.04 -23.30 3.24
CA GLU A 29 -30.36 -23.42 3.86
C GLU A 29 -30.45 -22.75 5.25
N ALA A 30 -29.38 -22.80 6.06
CA ALA A 30 -29.39 -22.21 7.40
C ALA A 30 -29.44 -20.67 7.39
N ASP A 31 -29.05 -20.02 6.29
CA ASP A 31 -29.30 -18.59 6.07
C ASP A 31 -30.75 -18.30 5.68
N VAL A 32 -31.46 -19.26 5.06
CA VAL A 32 -32.91 -19.17 4.79
C VAL A 32 -33.67 -19.28 6.11
N ASP A 33 -33.40 -20.32 6.91
CA ASP A 33 -34.02 -20.52 8.24
C ASP A 33 -33.83 -19.28 9.14
N ALA A 34 -32.60 -18.77 9.21
CA ALA A 34 -32.28 -17.58 10.00
C ALA A 34 -32.93 -16.30 9.46
N PHE A 35 -33.19 -16.20 8.15
CA PHE A 35 -33.94 -15.09 7.58
C PHE A 35 -35.46 -15.21 7.84
N GLU A 36 -36.02 -16.42 7.78
CA GLU A 36 -37.41 -16.66 8.18
C GLU A 36 -37.61 -16.34 9.67
N ASP A 37 -36.67 -16.72 10.54
CA ASP A 37 -36.65 -16.32 11.95
C ASP A 37 -36.58 -14.79 12.14
N VAL A 38 -35.79 -14.07 11.32
CA VAL A 38 -35.76 -12.59 11.33
C VAL A 38 -37.11 -12.01 10.93
N MET A 39 -37.75 -12.54 9.88
CA MET A 39 -39.07 -12.09 9.43
C MET A 39 -40.17 -12.40 10.46
N TRP A 40 -40.13 -13.58 11.08
CA TRP A 40 -41.00 -13.98 12.20
C TRP A 40 -40.81 -13.04 13.39
N ALA A 41 -39.57 -12.69 13.74
CA ALA A 41 -39.25 -11.81 14.85
C ALA A 41 -39.61 -10.33 14.57
N ILE A 42 -39.58 -9.88 13.32
CA ILE A 42 -40.15 -8.58 12.90
C ILE A 42 -41.67 -8.57 13.12
N TYR A 43 -42.37 -9.65 12.76
CA TYR A 43 -43.83 -9.70 12.82
C TYR A 43 -44.36 -9.89 14.25
N HIS A 44 -43.71 -10.73 15.06
CA HIS A 44 -44.16 -11.06 16.42
C HIS A 44 -43.46 -10.26 17.54
N GLY A 45 -42.48 -9.41 17.23
CA GLY A 45 -41.81 -8.54 18.21
C GLY A 45 -40.98 -9.27 19.26
N LYS A 46 -40.58 -10.51 18.99
CA LYS A 46 -39.81 -11.41 19.87
C LYS A 46 -39.09 -12.47 19.01
N LEU A 47 -38.01 -13.07 19.49
CA LEU A 47 -37.41 -14.23 18.84
C LEU A 47 -38.29 -15.49 18.99
N PRO A 48 -38.23 -16.44 18.04
CA PRO A 48 -38.68 -17.80 18.31
C PRO A 48 -37.88 -18.39 19.49
N ARG A 49 -38.55 -19.17 20.34
CA ARG A 49 -37.96 -19.71 21.58
C ARG A 49 -37.73 -21.22 21.55
N GLU A 50 -38.54 -21.94 20.79
CA GLU A 50 -38.35 -23.35 20.49
C GLU A 50 -37.05 -23.51 19.67
N ASP A 51 -36.23 -24.49 20.05
CA ASP A 51 -34.98 -24.89 19.40
C ASP A 51 -33.94 -23.77 19.10
N MET A 52 -33.96 -22.70 19.89
CA MET A 52 -33.00 -21.60 19.76
C MET A 52 -31.62 -22.01 20.30
N THR A 53 -30.67 -22.23 19.40
CA THR A 53 -29.25 -22.51 19.71
C THR A 53 -28.39 -21.25 19.56
N VAL A 54 -27.18 -21.23 20.15
CA VAL A 54 -26.22 -20.13 19.96
C VAL A 54 -25.87 -19.92 18.48
N ARG A 55 -25.74 -21.02 17.71
CA ARG A 55 -25.58 -20.96 16.25
C ARG A 55 -26.74 -20.23 15.58
N ARG A 56 -27.99 -20.61 15.88
CA ARG A 56 -29.20 -20.03 15.28
C ARG A 56 -29.36 -18.55 15.66
N ALA A 57 -29.20 -18.22 16.94
CA ALA A 57 -29.24 -16.85 17.43
C ALA A 57 -28.15 -15.95 16.81
N LEU A 58 -26.94 -16.47 16.55
CA LEU A 58 -25.87 -15.73 15.91
C LEU A 58 -26.13 -15.51 14.40
N LEU A 59 -26.67 -16.50 13.69
CA LEU A 59 -27.10 -16.34 12.29
C LEU A 59 -28.23 -15.30 12.18
N ILE A 60 -29.23 -15.35 13.07
CA ILE A 60 -30.28 -14.34 13.17
C ILE A 60 -29.69 -12.94 13.41
N ALA A 61 -28.68 -12.82 14.29
CA ALA A 61 -27.98 -11.55 14.50
C ALA A 61 -27.25 -11.07 13.23
N GLN A 62 -26.56 -11.98 12.51
CA GLN A 62 -25.84 -11.66 11.27
C GLN A 62 -26.78 -11.18 10.16
N GLN A 63 -27.88 -11.91 9.93
CA GLN A 63 -28.92 -11.50 8.97
C GLN A 63 -29.60 -10.18 9.41
N ALA A 64 -29.90 -10.01 10.70
CA ALA A 64 -30.50 -8.79 11.22
C ALA A 64 -29.59 -7.55 11.10
N ASP A 65 -28.27 -7.67 11.29
CA ASP A 65 -27.33 -6.56 11.07
C ASP A 65 -27.18 -6.26 9.57
N ALA A 66 -27.05 -7.27 8.72
CA ALA A 66 -26.96 -7.13 7.26
C ALA A 66 -28.19 -6.44 6.63
N TYR A 67 -29.39 -6.70 7.14
CA TYR A 67 -30.63 -6.03 6.72
C TYR A 67 -30.99 -4.80 7.57
N ALA A 68 -30.12 -4.34 8.47
CA ALA A 68 -30.34 -3.20 9.38
C ALA A 68 -31.64 -3.30 10.24
N VAL A 69 -32.02 -4.53 10.63
CA VAL A 69 -33.18 -4.86 11.47
C VAL A 69 -32.80 -4.71 12.95
N HIS A 70 -32.51 -3.48 13.39
CA HIS A 70 -31.94 -3.22 14.72
C HIS A 70 -32.74 -3.81 15.90
N THR A 71 -34.07 -3.90 15.78
CA THR A 71 -34.94 -4.51 16.81
C THR A 71 -34.70 -6.01 16.98
N VAL A 72 -34.60 -6.77 15.89
CA VAL A 72 -34.33 -8.23 15.95
C VAL A 72 -32.90 -8.48 16.41
N LEU A 73 -31.96 -7.69 15.91
CA LEU A 73 -30.56 -7.74 16.33
C LEU A 73 -30.39 -7.50 17.83
N PHE A 74 -31.10 -6.53 18.41
CA PHE A 74 -31.14 -6.29 19.85
C PHE A 74 -31.68 -7.49 20.63
N PHE A 75 -32.72 -8.17 20.13
CA PHE A 75 -33.21 -9.38 20.78
C PHE A 75 -32.21 -10.54 20.67
N ALA A 76 -31.55 -10.71 19.52
CA ALA A 76 -30.55 -11.75 19.29
C ALA A 76 -29.32 -11.58 20.20
N THR A 77 -28.74 -10.38 20.26
CA THR A 77 -27.60 -10.11 21.16
C THR A 77 -28.00 -10.17 22.62
N ARG A 78 -29.22 -9.74 22.99
CA ARG A 78 -29.76 -9.91 24.35
C ARG A 78 -29.89 -11.38 24.74
N TRP A 79 -30.38 -12.24 23.84
CA TRP A 79 -30.50 -13.69 24.10
C TRP A 79 -29.13 -14.37 24.20
N LEU A 80 -28.18 -13.99 23.33
CA LEU A 80 -26.78 -14.45 23.41
C LEU A 80 -26.13 -14.03 24.74
N ASN A 81 -26.35 -12.79 25.19
CA ASN A 81 -25.88 -12.29 26.49
C ASN A 81 -26.56 -12.95 27.71
N GLN A 82 -27.59 -13.76 27.52
CA GLN A 82 -28.23 -14.56 28.58
C GLN A 82 -27.64 -15.97 28.71
N GLN A 83 -26.82 -16.44 27.75
CA GLN A 83 -26.21 -17.76 27.81
C GLN A 83 -25.11 -17.81 28.88
N GLN A 84 -25.21 -18.75 29.83
CA GLN A 84 -24.29 -18.83 30.96
C GLN A 84 -22.88 -19.30 30.55
N HIS A 85 -22.81 -20.20 29.56
CA HIS A 85 -21.57 -20.75 29.04
C HIS A 85 -21.65 -20.91 27.52
N PHE A 86 -20.50 -20.78 26.86
CA PHE A 86 -20.32 -21.19 25.47
C PHE A 86 -19.39 -22.40 25.40
N SER A 87 -19.59 -23.23 24.37
CA SER A 87 -18.58 -24.18 23.89
C SER A 87 -17.45 -23.44 23.16
N TRP A 88 -16.38 -24.18 22.84
CA TRP A 88 -15.24 -23.66 22.06
C TRP A 88 -15.69 -23.10 20.70
N ASP A 89 -16.44 -23.89 19.93
CA ASP A 89 -16.85 -23.50 18.57
C ASP A 89 -17.83 -22.33 18.57
N GLU A 90 -18.67 -22.20 19.60
CA GLU A 90 -19.57 -21.06 19.78
C GLU A 90 -18.78 -19.78 20.11
N ALA A 91 -17.78 -19.85 20.98
CA ALA A 91 -16.91 -18.72 21.28
C ALA A 91 -16.11 -18.26 20.05
N VAL A 92 -15.51 -19.20 19.30
CA VAL A 92 -14.81 -18.89 18.04
C VAL A 92 -15.77 -18.27 17.01
N ARG A 93 -17.01 -18.75 16.89
CA ARG A 93 -18.04 -18.14 16.02
C ARG A 93 -18.43 -16.72 16.47
N ILE A 94 -18.56 -16.49 17.78
CA ILE A 94 -18.82 -15.15 18.35
C ILE A 94 -17.67 -14.18 18.00
N PHE A 95 -16.41 -14.60 18.12
CA PHE A 95 -15.28 -13.77 17.72
C PHE A 95 -15.14 -13.61 16.19
N ARG A 96 -15.63 -14.54 15.38
CA ARG A 96 -15.74 -14.41 13.90
C ARG A 96 -16.93 -13.55 13.45
N ALA A 97 -17.82 -13.11 14.34
CA ALA A 97 -18.95 -12.25 13.97
C ALA A 97 -18.49 -10.81 13.60
N PRO A 98 -19.29 -10.07 12.79
CA PRO A 98 -19.04 -8.67 12.48
C PRO A 98 -18.83 -7.78 13.74
N PRO A 99 -17.98 -6.73 13.69
CA PRO A 99 -17.71 -5.86 14.83
C PRO A 99 -18.96 -5.27 15.48
N SER A 100 -19.91 -4.83 14.65
CA SER A 100 -21.26 -4.37 15.02
C SER A 100 -22.02 -5.33 15.93
N ILE A 101 -21.80 -6.65 15.80
CA ILE A 101 -22.41 -7.66 16.66
C ILE A 101 -21.55 -7.89 17.91
N ARG A 102 -20.22 -8.02 17.75
CA ARG A 102 -19.28 -8.23 18.87
C ARG A 102 -19.33 -7.11 19.91
N GLU A 103 -19.43 -5.86 19.48
CA GLU A 103 -19.59 -4.66 20.33
C GLU A 103 -20.89 -4.66 21.16
N ARG A 104 -21.89 -5.47 20.76
CA ARG A 104 -23.17 -5.63 21.46
C ARG A 104 -23.21 -6.90 22.33
N LEU A 105 -22.13 -7.69 22.37
CA LEU A 105 -22.02 -8.95 23.11
C LEU A 105 -21.10 -8.81 24.33
N GLN A 106 -21.44 -9.53 25.41
CA GLN A 106 -20.60 -9.66 26.60
C GLN A 106 -19.50 -10.70 26.35
N LEU A 107 -18.48 -10.30 25.59
CA LEU A 107 -17.41 -11.18 25.08
C LEU A 107 -16.65 -11.94 26.18
N GLY A 108 -16.66 -11.48 27.43
CA GLY A 108 -16.03 -12.16 28.57
C GLY A 108 -16.39 -13.64 28.69
N ARG A 109 -17.66 -14.04 28.47
CA ARG A 109 -18.06 -15.46 28.52
C ARG A 109 -17.54 -16.29 27.33
N ALA A 110 -17.22 -15.64 26.21
CA ALA A 110 -16.53 -16.27 25.10
C ALA A 110 -15.03 -16.40 25.42
N THR A 111 -14.40 -15.38 26.01
CA THR A 111 -13.03 -15.47 26.55
C THR A 111 -12.91 -16.57 27.61
N ASP A 112 -13.89 -16.72 28.50
CA ASP A 112 -13.97 -17.82 29.49
C ASP A 112 -14.05 -19.21 28.85
N ALA A 113 -14.50 -19.32 27.59
CA ALA A 113 -14.47 -20.58 26.83
C ALA A 113 -13.12 -20.83 26.14
N LEU A 114 -12.39 -19.78 25.80
CA LEU A 114 -11.01 -19.87 25.31
C LEU A 114 -10.05 -20.23 26.46
N LEU A 115 -10.11 -19.50 27.59
CA LEU A 115 -9.28 -19.72 28.78
C LEU A 115 -9.48 -21.12 29.40
N ARG A 116 -10.68 -21.70 29.32
CA ARG A 116 -10.93 -23.11 29.72
C ARG A 116 -10.21 -24.16 28.84
N ARG A 117 -9.49 -23.74 27.79
CA ARG A 117 -8.73 -24.60 26.87
C ARG A 117 -7.30 -24.13 26.62
N LEU A 118 -7.06 -22.82 26.65
CA LEU A 118 -5.77 -22.17 26.37
C LEU A 118 -5.34 -21.24 27.52
N GLY A 119 -5.84 -21.45 28.74
CA GLY A 119 -5.54 -20.59 29.91
C GLY A 119 -4.16 -20.77 30.52
N ASP A 120 -3.40 -21.74 30.02
CA ASP A 120 -1.97 -21.96 30.26
C ASP A 120 -1.33 -21.97 28.86
N LEU A 121 -0.58 -20.92 28.53
CA LEU A 121 -0.12 -20.68 27.17
C LEU A 121 1.02 -21.64 26.79
N GLU A 122 1.91 -21.96 27.73
CA GLU A 122 3.02 -22.87 27.52
C GLU A 122 2.52 -24.30 27.34
N ALA A 123 1.57 -24.78 28.15
CA ALA A 123 0.93 -26.08 27.94
C ALA A 123 0.19 -26.13 26.59
N ALA A 124 -0.51 -25.05 26.22
CA ALA A 124 -1.21 -24.94 24.95
C ALA A 124 -0.28 -24.91 23.72
N MET A 125 0.93 -24.32 23.83
CA MET A 125 1.93 -24.35 22.77
C MET A 125 2.67 -25.70 22.69
N ASN A 126 2.77 -26.45 23.78
CA ASN A 126 3.41 -27.76 23.81
C ASN A 126 2.49 -28.90 23.29
N ASP A 127 1.18 -28.86 23.59
CA ASP A 127 0.19 -29.79 23.00
C ASP A 127 -0.12 -29.42 21.54
N GLU A 128 0.06 -30.38 20.62
CA GLU A 128 -0.11 -30.17 19.17
C GLU A 128 -1.53 -29.72 18.78
N HIS A 129 -2.55 -30.30 19.39
CA HIS A 129 -3.95 -30.02 19.07
C HIS A 129 -4.49 -28.76 19.77
N LEU A 130 -3.88 -28.32 20.88
CA LEU A 130 -4.09 -26.97 21.43
C LEU A 130 -3.33 -25.91 20.63
N ARG A 131 -2.14 -26.22 20.10
CA ARG A 131 -1.36 -25.35 19.21
C ARG A 131 -2.13 -25.03 17.92
N ASP A 132 -2.70 -26.04 17.26
CA ASP A 132 -3.57 -25.87 16.09
C ASP A 132 -4.81 -25.02 16.40
N ARG A 133 -5.39 -25.18 17.59
CA ARG A 133 -6.53 -24.38 18.06
C ARG A 133 -6.18 -22.93 18.31
N LEU A 134 -5.00 -22.66 18.87
CA LEU A 134 -4.44 -21.32 19.09
C LEU A 134 -4.14 -20.62 17.74
N ALA A 135 -3.52 -21.34 16.81
CA ALA A 135 -3.21 -20.86 15.46
C ALA A 135 -4.48 -20.53 14.64
N SER A 136 -5.51 -21.38 14.69
CA SER A 136 -6.77 -21.19 13.96
C SER A 136 -7.74 -20.15 14.56
N LEU A 137 -7.36 -19.45 15.63
CA LEU A 137 -8.16 -18.39 16.23
C LEU A 137 -8.33 -17.19 15.27
N PRO A 138 -9.52 -16.55 15.20
CA PRO A 138 -9.62 -15.23 14.59
C PRO A 138 -8.83 -14.20 15.41
N GLU A 139 -8.27 -13.18 14.75
CA GLU A 139 -7.52 -12.06 15.36
C GLU A 139 -8.15 -11.54 16.66
N ALA A 140 -9.47 -11.29 16.64
CA ALA A 140 -10.20 -10.76 17.79
C ALA A 140 -10.35 -11.74 18.98
N ALA A 141 -10.25 -13.05 18.75
CA ALA A 141 -10.19 -14.04 19.82
C ALA A 141 -8.78 -14.11 20.41
N LEU A 142 -7.74 -14.09 19.57
CA LEU A 142 -6.36 -14.10 20.03
C LEU A 142 -6.05 -12.84 20.85
N ALA A 143 -6.38 -11.66 20.34
CA ALA A 143 -6.17 -10.40 21.07
C ALA A 143 -6.97 -10.35 22.38
N ALA A 144 -8.17 -10.93 22.43
CA ALA A 144 -8.97 -11.03 23.66
C ALA A 144 -8.43 -12.07 24.66
N LEU A 145 -7.74 -13.12 24.19
CA LEU A 145 -7.08 -14.12 25.02
C LEU A 145 -5.77 -13.55 25.61
N LEU A 146 -4.89 -13.01 24.76
CA LEU A 146 -3.58 -12.47 25.16
C LEU A 146 -3.66 -11.16 25.97
N SER A 147 -4.83 -10.51 26.03
CA SER A 147 -5.08 -9.32 26.85
C SER A 147 -5.86 -9.61 28.15
N ASP A 148 -6.18 -10.87 28.46
CA ASP A 148 -6.87 -11.24 29.70
C ASP A 148 -5.83 -11.62 30.77
N ASP A 149 -5.75 -10.86 31.88
CA ASP A 149 -4.80 -11.09 32.97
C ASP A 149 -4.98 -12.44 33.72
N ARG A 150 -5.95 -13.27 33.31
CA ARG A 150 -6.16 -14.64 33.79
C ARG A 150 -5.45 -15.69 32.93
N LEU A 151 -4.86 -15.30 31.79
CA LEU A 151 -4.00 -16.17 31.00
C LEU A 151 -2.68 -16.39 31.77
N ALA A 152 -2.39 -17.64 32.14
CA ALA A 152 -1.07 -18.00 32.65
C ALA A 152 -0.08 -18.01 31.49
N VAL A 153 1.00 -17.26 31.67
CA VAL A 153 2.21 -17.24 30.83
C VAL A 153 3.43 -17.31 31.74
N ALA A 154 4.48 -17.97 31.29
CA ALA A 154 5.76 -18.02 32.00
C ALA A 154 6.49 -16.68 31.90
N ASP A 155 6.44 -16.06 30.72
CA ASP A 155 7.01 -14.74 30.44
C ASP A 155 6.33 -14.07 29.24
N GLU A 156 6.75 -12.85 28.93
CA GLU A 156 6.24 -12.09 27.78
C GLU A 156 6.76 -12.65 26.44
N SER A 157 7.90 -13.36 26.43
CA SER A 157 8.44 -14.03 25.23
C SER A 157 7.52 -15.14 24.73
N SER A 158 6.80 -15.79 25.65
CA SER A 158 5.81 -16.81 25.34
C SER A 158 4.56 -16.22 24.66
N VAL A 159 4.18 -14.98 25.01
CA VAL A 159 3.16 -14.20 24.28
C VAL A 159 3.64 -13.90 22.85
N VAL A 160 4.89 -13.48 22.68
CA VAL A 160 5.51 -13.26 21.36
C VAL A 160 5.53 -14.55 20.53
N ALA A 161 5.92 -15.68 21.12
CA ALA A 161 5.96 -16.98 20.45
C ALA A 161 4.57 -17.42 19.96
N ALA A 162 3.53 -17.26 20.78
CA ALA A 162 2.15 -17.54 20.39
C ALA A 162 1.67 -16.66 19.22
N ILE A 163 2.08 -15.38 19.19
CA ILE A 163 1.76 -14.47 18.09
C ILE A 163 2.53 -14.84 16.81
N LEU A 164 3.81 -15.21 16.89
CA LEU A 164 4.60 -15.65 15.74
C LEU A 164 4.04 -16.94 15.13
N LEU A 165 3.68 -17.92 15.97
CA LEU A 165 2.99 -19.15 15.58
C LEU A 165 1.71 -18.85 14.79
N TRP A 166 0.84 -18.01 15.34
CA TRP A 166 -0.42 -17.61 14.71
C TRP A 166 -0.20 -16.84 13.41
N THR A 167 0.74 -15.89 13.39
CA THR A 167 1.06 -15.06 12.22
C THR A 167 1.54 -15.94 11.05
N ASN A 168 2.33 -16.97 11.34
CA ASN A 168 2.81 -17.94 10.36
C ASN A 168 1.69 -18.85 9.81
N ASP A 169 0.80 -19.38 10.67
CA ASP A 169 -0.36 -20.18 10.25
C ASP A 169 -1.35 -19.39 9.37
N GLN A 170 -1.59 -18.13 9.73
CA GLN A 170 -2.42 -17.21 8.94
C GLN A 170 -1.70 -16.68 7.68
N ALA A 171 -0.48 -17.14 7.39
CA ALA A 171 0.37 -16.72 6.27
C ALA A 171 0.56 -15.19 6.14
N LEU A 172 0.62 -14.50 7.29
CA LEU A 172 0.80 -13.06 7.37
C LEU A 172 2.29 -12.70 7.43
N ALA A 173 2.69 -11.60 6.79
CA ALA A 173 4.05 -11.08 6.87
C ALA A 173 4.37 -10.43 8.23
N THR A 174 3.35 -9.88 8.91
CA THR A 174 3.43 -9.25 10.23
C THR A 174 2.11 -9.43 10.98
N ALA A 175 2.14 -9.44 12.31
CA ALA A 175 0.93 -9.50 13.14
C ALA A 175 0.13 -8.18 13.08
N PRO A 176 -1.22 -8.20 13.06
CA PRO A 176 -2.04 -7.00 13.14
C PRO A 176 -1.82 -6.20 14.43
N ASP A 177 -1.96 -4.87 14.36
CA ASP A 177 -1.81 -3.93 15.49
C ASP A 177 -2.51 -4.38 16.78
N ALA A 178 -3.71 -4.95 16.68
CA ALA A 178 -4.50 -5.35 17.85
C ALA A 178 -3.90 -6.53 18.60
N VAL A 179 -3.24 -7.45 17.90
CA VAL A 179 -2.53 -8.61 18.47
C VAL A 179 -1.12 -8.20 18.90
N ALA A 180 -0.42 -7.42 18.08
CA ALA A 180 0.90 -6.89 18.40
C ALA A 180 0.89 -5.91 19.61
N ALA A 181 -0.25 -5.30 19.93
CA ALA A 181 -0.43 -4.46 21.12
C ALA A 181 -0.74 -5.23 22.42
N CYS A 182 -0.95 -6.55 22.36
CA CYS A 182 -1.05 -7.38 23.57
C CYS A 182 0.32 -7.50 24.29
N VAL A 183 1.41 -7.45 23.52
CA VAL A 183 2.78 -7.64 24.03
C VAL A 183 3.25 -6.43 24.82
N ARG A 184 3.55 -6.65 26.10
CA ARG A 184 4.03 -5.64 27.03
C ARG A 184 5.54 -5.51 26.87
N LEU A 185 6.00 -4.84 25.81
CA LEU A 185 7.41 -4.73 25.39
C LEU A 185 8.42 -4.38 26.51
N THR A 186 7.98 -3.76 27.61
CA THR A 186 8.80 -3.51 28.81
C THR A 186 9.13 -4.75 29.64
N HIS A 187 8.52 -5.91 29.39
CA HIS A 187 8.79 -7.17 30.10
C HIS A 187 9.65 -8.16 29.29
N LEU A 188 9.92 -7.86 28.01
CA LEU A 188 10.81 -8.67 27.18
C LEU A 188 12.28 -8.37 27.54
N ASP A 189 13.12 -9.41 27.51
CA ASP A 189 14.57 -9.23 27.56
C ASP A 189 15.05 -8.32 26.40
N PRO A 190 15.93 -7.33 26.63
CA PRO A 190 16.39 -6.42 25.57
C PRO A 190 17.10 -7.09 24.38
N GLY A 191 17.77 -8.23 24.58
CA GLY A 191 18.39 -9.00 23.51
C GLY A 191 17.37 -9.76 22.67
N TYR A 192 16.40 -10.41 23.33
CA TYR A 192 15.25 -11.02 22.66
C TYR A 192 14.42 -9.98 21.91
N LEU A 193 14.14 -8.84 22.54
CA LEU A 193 13.44 -7.69 21.94
C LEU A 193 14.14 -7.21 20.67
N ALA A 194 15.47 -7.05 20.68
CA ALA A 194 16.26 -6.68 19.51
C ALA A 194 16.13 -7.71 18.38
N ALA A 195 16.27 -9.01 18.68
CA ALA A 195 16.10 -10.09 17.70
C ALA A 195 14.68 -10.15 17.11
N VAL A 196 13.66 -9.84 17.92
CA VAL A 196 12.25 -9.93 17.53
C VAL A 196 11.77 -8.72 16.71
N THR A 197 12.41 -7.55 16.78
CA THR A 197 12.01 -6.37 15.98
C THR A 197 11.91 -6.64 14.47
N ALA A 198 12.71 -7.55 13.94
CA ALA A 198 12.68 -7.95 12.52
C ALA A 198 11.32 -8.54 12.08
N PHE A 199 10.56 -9.15 12.99
CA PHE A 199 9.24 -9.73 12.73
C PHE A 199 8.08 -8.79 13.08
N PHE A 200 8.36 -7.72 13.83
CA PHE A 200 7.38 -6.73 14.28
C PHE A 200 7.90 -5.30 14.04
N PRO A 201 8.04 -4.86 12.76
CA PRO A 201 8.58 -3.53 12.43
C PRO A 201 7.78 -2.38 13.05
N GLN A 202 6.50 -2.58 13.39
CA GLN A 202 5.64 -1.63 14.10
C GLN A 202 6.04 -1.38 15.58
N TRP A 203 6.94 -2.20 16.14
CA TRP A 203 7.53 -1.98 17.46
C TRP A 203 8.86 -1.20 17.40
N THR A 204 9.46 -1.01 16.23
CA THR A 204 10.81 -0.42 16.10
C THR A 204 10.95 0.94 16.81
N PRO A 205 10.01 1.91 16.70
CA PRO A 205 10.11 3.18 17.43
C PRO A 205 10.08 3.02 18.96
N GLN A 206 9.27 2.08 19.47
CA GLN A 206 9.12 1.80 20.89
C GLN A 206 10.38 1.08 21.43
N VAL A 207 10.95 0.15 20.65
CA VAL A 207 12.18 -0.56 21.01
C VAL A 207 13.38 0.38 21.00
N LEU A 208 13.54 1.23 19.97
CA LEU A 208 14.57 2.27 19.98
C LEU A 208 14.41 3.21 21.19
N ALA A 209 13.20 3.64 21.50
CA ALA A 209 12.92 4.49 22.67
C ALA A 209 13.11 3.79 24.04
N LEU A 210 13.18 2.45 24.08
CA LEU A 210 13.56 1.67 25.26
C LEU A 210 15.09 1.49 25.33
N LEU A 211 15.72 1.00 24.26
CA LEU A 211 17.17 0.81 24.16
C LEU A 211 17.94 2.12 24.39
N TRP A 212 17.45 3.25 23.88
CA TRP A 212 18.02 4.58 24.12
C TRP A 212 18.00 4.97 25.60
N LYS A 213 16.91 4.66 26.34
CA LYS A 213 16.81 4.93 27.78
C LYS A 213 17.79 4.08 28.60
N CYS A 214 18.08 2.86 28.15
CA CYS A 214 19.12 2.00 28.72
C CYS A 214 20.52 2.55 28.41
N ALA A 215 20.82 2.86 27.14
CA ALA A 215 22.13 3.31 26.69
C ALA A 215 22.57 4.65 27.31
N VAL A 216 21.66 5.63 27.40
CA VAL A 216 21.96 6.98 27.94
C VAL A 216 22.15 6.98 29.47
N ARG A 217 21.90 5.86 30.16
CA ARG A 217 22.15 5.72 31.61
C ARG A 217 22.80 4.37 31.96
N PRO A 218 24.13 4.22 31.82
CA PRO A 218 24.85 3.00 32.19
C PRO A 218 24.63 2.56 33.65
N GLN A 219 24.45 3.51 34.57
CA GLN A 219 24.12 3.22 35.97
C GLN A 219 22.68 2.70 36.16
N ALA A 220 21.74 3.06 35.29
CA ALA A 220 20.39 2.47 35.29
C ALA A 220 20.40 1.07 34.68
N TRP A 221 21.27 0.81 33.70
CA TRP A 221 21.52 -0.54 33.19
C TRP A 221 22.10 -1.46 34.27
N GLN A 222 23.16 -1.04 34.97
CA GLN A 222 23.70 -1.79 36.10
C GLN A 222 22.66 -2.00 37.22
N ALA A 223 21.94 -0.96 37.64
CA ALA A 223 20.91 -1.09 38.67
C ALA A 223 19.75 -2.03 38.27
N LEU A 224 19.44 -2.15 36.97
CA LEU A 224 18.47 -3.13 36.46
C LEU A 224 19.04 -4.56 36.44
N CYS A 225 20.32 -4.73 36.12
CA CYS A 225 20.99 -6.04 36.18
C CYS A 225 21.31 -6.51 37.61
N GLU A 226 21.41 -5.59 38.58
CA GLU A 226 21.82 -5.88 39.96
C GLU A 226 20.64 -6.05 40.94
N GLN A 227 19.41 -5.65 40.57
CA GLN A 227 18.23 -5.84 41.42
C GLN A 227 17.58 -7.23 41.31
N ASP A 228 17.84 -7.96 40.23
CA ASP A 228 17.29 -9.30 39.98
C ASP A 228 18.33 -10.39 40.26
N GLY A 229 18.18 -11.10 41.38
CA GLY A 229 18.97 -12.31 41.71
C GLY A 229 18.74 -13.50 40.75
N SER A 230 17.73 -13.40 39.90
CA SER A 230 17.57 -14.06 38.60
C SER A 230 16.56 -13.20 37.81
N PRO A 231 16.76 -12.97 36.49
CA PRO A 231 15.98 -12.00 35.72
C PRO A 231 14.53 -12.47 35.47
N PRO A 232 13.59 -11.59 35.06
CA PRO A 232 13.65 -10.11 34.99
C PRO A 232 12.48 -9.42 35.77
N VAL A 233 12.37 -8.08 35.75
CA VAL A 233 11.16 -7.32 35.30
C VAL A 233 11.29 -5.78 35.39
N LEU A 234 10.78 -5.06 34.37
CA LEU A 234 10.60 -3.60 34.32
C LEU A 234 9.10 -3.21 34.40
N ARG A 235 8.76 -1.94 34.75
CA ARG A 235 7.36 -1.44 34.70
C ARG A 235 7.18 0.01 34.20
N ALA A 236 6.46 0.13 33.06
CA ALA A 236 5.57 1.24 32.61
C ALA A 236 6.16 2.68 32.41
N THR A 237 5.66 3.61 31.57
CA THR A 237 4.35 3.90 30.88
C THR A 237 4.59 4.70 29.55
N SER A 238 3.62 5.21 28.75
CA SER A 238 2.41 4.66 28.08
C SER A 238 1.77 5.70 27.11
N ARG A 239 1.01 5.28 26.06
CA ARG A 239 0.13 6.12 25.14
C ARG A 239 0.92 7.02 24.13
N GLN A 240 0.43 7.53 22.97
CA GLN A 240 -0.71 7.34 22.01
C GLN A 240 -0.26 7.96 20.63
N ARG A 241 -0.97 8.10 19.48
CA ARG A 241 -2.42 8.12 19.11
C ARG A 241 -2.70 7.57 17.67
N ARG A 242 -3.47 8.24 16.77
CA ARG A 242 -3.97 7.74 15.44
C ARG A 242 -4.48 8.83 14.46
N ALA A 243 -4.45 8.56 13.13
CA ALA A 243 -5.50 8.80 12.06
C ALA A 243 -4.89 8.94 10.62
N ARG A 244 -5.63 9.00 9.48
CA ARG A 244 -6.51 8.02 8.74
C ARG A 244 -6.67 8.46 7.25
N SER A 245 -7.32 7.70 6.35
CA SER A 245 -7.27 7.83 4.84
C SER A 245 -8.62 7.82 4.07
N LEU A 246 -8.65 8.16 2.74
CA LEU A 246 -9.40 7.51 1.61
C LEU A 246 -9.54 8.33 0.27
N THR A 247 -10.10 7.72 -0.81
CA THR A 247 -10.18 8.17 -2.25
C THR A 247 -11.57 7.92 -2.93
N ALA A 248 -11.82 8.42 -4.17
CA ALA A 248 -13.04 8.15 -5.00
C ALA A 248 -12.90 8.50 -6.52
N ALA A 249 -13.79 8.00 -7.40
CA ALA A 249 -13.88 8.28 -8.87
C ALA A 249 -15.30 8.02 -9.49
N ALA A 250 -15.60 8.45 -10.74
CA ALA A 250 -16.91 8.27 -11.44
C ALA A 250 -16.86 8.39 -13.01
N GLU A 251 -17.95 8.03 -13.73
CA GLU A 251 -18.07 7.93 -15.23
C GLU A 251 -19.48 8.31 -15.76
N LEU A 252 -19.66 8.71 -17.05
CA LEU A 252 -20.97 9.02 -17.69
C LEU A 252 -21.00 8.83 -19.25
N GLN A 253 -22.19 8.77 -19.88
CA GLN A 253 -22.40 8.61 -21.35
C GLN A 253 -23.52 9.51 -21.95
N VAL A 254 -23.39 9.90 -23.23
CA VAL A 254 -24.45 10.51 -24.10
C VAL A 254 -24.33 10.00 -25.56
N ARG A 255 -25.34 10.21 -26.43
CA ARG A 255 -25.45 9.69 -27.83
C ARG A 255 -25.71 10.79 -28.88
N VAL A 256 -25.28 10.57 -30.13
CA VAL A 256 -25.66 11.35 -31.35
C VAL A 256 -26.03 10.40 -32.51
N SER A 257 -26.69 10.90 -33.57
CA SER A 257 -27.34 10.11 -34.63
C SER A 257 -26.43 9.75 -35.82
N LEU A 258 -26.90 8.81 -36.66
CA LEU A 258 -26.13 8.27 -37.80
C LEU A 258 -26.22 9.15 -39.07
N ARG A 259 -27.31 9.91 -39.25
CA ARG A 259 -27.57 10.68 -40.49
C ARG A 259 -26.65 11.88 -40.66
N GLU A 260 -26.24 12.50 -39.57
CA GLU A 260 -25.31 13.65 -39.59
C GLU A 260 -23.91 13.23 -40.08
N LEU A 261 -23.50 12.00 -39.75
CA LEU A 261 -22.23 11.40 -40.22
C LEU A 261 -22.24 11.08 -41.72
N GLU A 262 -23.33 10.53 -42.25
CA GLU A 262 -23.44 10.21 -43.68
C GLU A 262 -23.29 11.46 -44.59
N GLN A 263 -23.81 12.61 -44.14
CA GLN A 263 -23.73 13.85 -44.93
C GLN A 263 -22.31 14.42 -44.96
N ALA A 264 -21.59 14.39 -43.83
CA ALA A 264 -20.17 14.75 -43.78
C ALA A 264 -19.30 13.84 -44.67
N TYR A 265 -19.55 12.53 -44.63
CA TYR A 265 -18.78 11.54 -45.38
C TYR A 265 -18.80 11.77 -46.91
N ARG A 266 -19.96 12.15 -47.47
CA ARG A 266 -20.12 12.39 -48.92
C ARG A 266 -19.48 13.70 -49.41
N GLY A 267 -19.15 14.62 -48.50
CA GLY A 267 -18.36 15.83 -48.81
C GLY A 267 -16.87 15.53 -48.93
N ALA A 268 -16.30 14.86 -47.93
CA ALA A 268 -14.84 14.67 -47.81
C ALA A 268 -14.20 13.85 -48.95
N ALA A 269 -14.96 12.94 -49.58
CA ALA A 269 -14.43 11.99 -50.55
C ALA A 269 -14.00 12.56 -51.92
N ARG A 270 -14.08 13.89 -52.13
CA ARG A 270 -13.79 14.53 -53.44
C ARG A 270 -12.45 15.26 -53.55
N ASP A 271 -11.88 15.74 -52.45
CA ASP A 271 -10.90 16.85 -52.52
C ASP A 271 -9.42 16.43 -52.36
N GLY A 272 -9.13 15.12 -52.23
CA GLY A 272 -7.81 14.52 -52.46
C GLY A 272 -6.65 14.94 -51.55
N ARG A 273 -6.85 15.88 -50.61
CA ARG A 273 -5.86 16.27 -49.60
C ARG A 273 -6.08 15.50 -48.31
N ALA A 274 -5.04 14.80 -47.85
CA ALA A 274 -5.02 14.15 -46.55
C ALA A 274 -4.82 15.16 -45.40
N THR A 275 -5.68 16.18 -45.32
CA THR A 275 -5.77 17.01 -44.11
C THR A 275 -6.41 16.21 -43.00
N ALA A 276 -5.74 16.13 -41.84
CA ALA A 276 -6.40 15.81 -40.59
C ALA A 276 -7.42 16.92 -40.32
N VAL A 277 -8.68 16.69 -40.66
CA VAL A 277 -9.73 17.72 -40.57
C VAL A 277 -9.98 18.01 -39.09
N ARG A 278 -9.63 19.23 -38.67
CA ARG A 278 -9.94 19.75 -37.33
C ARG A 278 -11.46 19.88 -37.18
N GLY A 279 -12.09 18.84 -36.63
CA GLY A 279 -13.47 18.91 -36.16
C GLY A 279 -13.53 19.69 -34.85
N VAL A 280 -14.36 20.72 -34.80
CA VAL A 280 -14.77 21.39 -33.56
C VAL A 280 -16.17 20.88 -33.23
N GLU A 281 -16.31 20.10 -32.16
CA GLU A 281 -17.61 19.72 -31.57
C GLU A 281 -17.81 20.43 -30.23
N ALA A 282 -19.08 20.67 -29.87
CA ALA A 282 -19.45 21.89 -29.16
C ALA A 282 -19.38 21.87 -27.61
N ASP A 283 -19.24 20.69 -26.98
CA ASP A 283 -19.44 20.52 -25.52
C ASP A 283 -18.25 19.86 -24.79
N GLY A 284 -17.03 19.96 -25.33
CA GLY A 284 -15.83 19.47 -24.66
C GLY A 284 -14.53 20.10 -25.18
N THR A 285 -13.59 20.40 -24.28
CA THR A 285 -12.32 21.08 -24.60
C THR A 285 -11.26 20.17 -25.26
N GLY A 286 -11.64 18.97 -25.70
CA GLY A 286 -10.74 17.98 -26.30
C GLY A 286 -10.65 18.10 -27.83
N ARG A 287 -9.44 17.98 -28.37
CA ARG A 287 -9.18 18.04 -29.82
C ARG A 287 -9.42 16.69 -30.50
N ALA A 288 -10.23 16.70 -31.56
CA ALA A 288 -10.44 15.51 -32.40
C ALA A 288 -9.38 15.38 -33.51
N LEU A 289 -8.81 14.18 -33.67
CA LEU A 289 -7.91 13.82 -34.77
C LEU A 289 -8.51 12.66 -35.57
N LEU A 290 -8.61 12.81 -36.90
CA LEU A 290 -9.13 11.77 -37.80
C LEU A 290 -7.98 10.92 -38.34
N LEU A 291 -8.00 9.62 -38.06
CA LEU A 291 -6.89 8.68 -38.29
C LEU A 291 -7.37 7.37 -38.95
N HIS A 292 -6.52 6.77 -39.78
CA HIS A 292 -6.80 5.48 -40.40
C HIS A 292 -6.55 4.34 -39.41
N ALA A 293 -7.59 3.56 -39.10
CA ALA A 293 -7.50 2.43 -38.16
C ALA A 293 -6.42 1.40 -38.54
N SER A 294 -6.15 1.21 -39.84
CA SER A 294 -5.07 0.35 -40.33
C SER A 294 -3.68 0.79 -39.88
N VAL A 295 -3.39 2.10 -39.88
CA VAL A 295 -2.10 2.65 -39.41
C VAL A 295 -1.97 2.51 -37.90
N LEU A 296 -3.06 2.74 -37.15
CA LEU A 296 -3.09 2.53 -35.70
C LEU A 296 -2.85 1.05 -35.33
N ILE A 297 -3.49 0.12 -36.04
CA ILE A 297 -3.31 -1.33 -35.87
C ILE A 297 -1.90 -1.79 -36.23
N MET A 298 -1.31 -1.24 -37.31
CA MET A 298 0.02 -1.64 -37.80
C MET A 298 1.16 -1.24 -36.86
N HIS A 299 0.99 -0.16 -36.09
CA HIS A 299 2.03 0.37 -35.22
C HIS A 299 1.83 0.11 -33.73
N SER A 300 0.62 -0.22 -33.25
CA SER A 300 0.33 -0.37 -31.82
C SER A 300 -0.50 -1.62 -31.52
N THR A 301 0.05 -2.53 -30.72
CA THR A 301 -0.69 -3.72 -30.24
C THR A 301 -1.82 -3.35 -29.28
N VAL A 302 -1.67 -2.27 -28.49
CA VAL A 302 -2.71 -1.72 -27.61
C VAL A 302 -3.89 -1.18 -28.43
N LEU A 303 -3.62 -0.38 -29.47
CA LEU A 303 -4.69 0.14 -30.33
C LEU A 303 -5.29 -0.98 -31.20
N GLN A 304 -4.51 -1.98 -31.61
CA GLN A 304 -5.03 -3.19 -32.26
C GLN A 304 -6.02 -3.94 -31.35
N ALA A 305 -5.66 -4.22 -30.09
CA ALA A 305 -6.53 -4.88 -29.12
C ALA A 305 -7.79 -4.08 -28.78
N ARG A 306 -7.73 -2.74 -28.86
CA ARG A 306 -8.90 -1.86 -28.74
C ARG A 306 -9.77 -1.89 -30.01
N LEU A 307 -9.19 -1.72 -31.21
CA LEU A 307 -9.89 -1.55 -32.50
C LEU A 307 -10.48 -2.84 -33.07
N THR A 308 -9.83 -3.99 -32.86
CA THR A 308 -10.32 -5.31 -33.31
C THR A 308 -11.71 -5.65 -32.76
N ARG A 309 -12.11 -5.06 -31.63
CA ARG A 309 -13.46 -5.22 -31.05
C ARG A 309 -14.57 -4.46 -31.79
N TRP A 310 -14.22 -3.65 -32.81
CA TRP A 310 -15.13 -2.79 -33.57
C TRP A 310 -15.18 -3.12 -35.07
N THR A 311 -14.57 -4.25 -35.49
CA THR A 311 -14.62 -4.68 -36.89
C THR A 311 -16.06 -4.94 -37.34
N GLY A 312 -16.54 -4.16 -38.31
CA GLY A 312 -17.90 -4.27 -38.86
C GLY A 312 -18.86 -3.14 -38.48
N THR A 313 -18.45 -2.14 -37.69
CA THR A 313 -19.31 -0.97 -37.43
C THR A 313 -19.19 0.10 -38.52
N GLU A 314 -20.32 0.50 -39.13
CA GLU A 314 -20.38 1.60 -40.12
C GLU A 314 -20.09 3.01 -39.54
N ARG A 315 -20.00 3.13 -38.21
CA ARG A 315 -19.74 4.39 -37.51
C ARG A 315 -18.24 4.55 -37.23
N PRO A 316 -17.70 5.79 -37.27
CA PRO A 316 -16.32 6.04 -36.84
C PRO A 316 -16.16 5.73 -35.35
N VAL A 317 -15.15 4.93 -35.02
CA VAL A 317 -14.80 4.60 -33.63
C VAL A 317 -14.09 5.80 -33.00
N ARG A 318 -14.67 6.39 -31.96
CA ARG A 318 -14.00 7.40 -31.13
C ARG A 318 -13.18 6.68 -30.06
N ILE A 319 -11.89 6.95 -29.99
CA ILE A 319 -11.02 6.51 -28.90
C ILE A 319 -10.62 7.75 -28.12
N ASN A 320 -11.08 7.85 -26.88
CA ASN A 320 -10.61 8.88 -25.97
C ASN A 320 -9.19 8.50 -25.48
N ILE A 321 -8.28 9.46 -25.54
CA ILE A 321 -6.91 9.37 -25.05
C ILE A 321 -6.71 10.57 -24.14
N GLU A 322 -6.41 10.31 -22.87
CA GLU A 322 -6.13 11.33 -21.87
C GLU A 322 -4.64 11.70 -21.97
N LEU A 323 -4.38 12.99 -22.21
CA LEU A 323 -3.05 13.60 -22.25
C LEU A 323 -3.03 14.73 -21.21
N GLY A 324 -1.91 14.90 -20.52
CA GLY A 324 -1.83 15.78 -19.35
C GLY A 324 -1.64 17.26 -19.68
N ASP A 325 -0.68 17.60 -20.55
CA ASP A 325 -0.36 18.98 -20.92
C ASP A 325 -0.33 19.18 -22.45
N GLU A 326 -0.33 20.44 -22.90
CA GLU A 326 -0.26 20.83 -24.31
C GLU A 326 0.98 20.27 -25.02
N ALA A 327 2.08 20.08 -24.30
CA ALA A 327 3.30 19.49 -24.83
C ALA A 327 3.24 17.96 -24.95
N GLN A 328 2.30 17.26 -24.28
CA GLN A 328 1.94 15.87 -24.54
C GLN A 328 0.99 15.78 -25.72
N GLU A 329 0.07 16.74 -25.92
CA GLU A 329 -0.73 16.83 -27.16
C GLU A 329 0.19 16.99 -28.39
N ALA A 330 1.14 17.94 -28.34
CA ALA A 330 2.11 18.15 -29.41
C ALA A 330 2.95 16.89 -29.68
N ALA A 331 3.49 16.24 -28.63
CA ALA A 331 4.23 14.99 -28.77
C ALA A 331 3.38 13.83 -29.32
N PHE A 332 2.07 13.79 -29.01
CA PHE A 332 1.15 12.80 -29.55
C PHE A 332 0.85 13.04 -31.04
N GLU A 333 0.77 14.30 -31.49
CA GLU A 333 0.75 14.61 -32.93
C GLU A 333 2.02 14.13 -33.65
N ASP A 334 3.19 14.21 -33.00
CA ASP A 334 4.45 13.70 -33.58
C ASP A 334 4.52 12.16 -33.59
N VAL A 335 3.99 11.49 -32.56
CA VAL A 335 3.80 10.03 -32.56
C VAL A 335 2.97 9.60 -33.76
N ILE A 336 1.82 10.26 -33.98
CA ILE A 336 0.97 10.04 -35.15
C ILE A 336 1.75 10.31 -36.44
N TRP A 337 2.45 11.45 -36.54
CA TRP A 337 3.22 11.80 -37.72
C TRP A 337 4.29 10.75 -38.03
N ALA A 338 4.98 10.24 -37.01
CA ALA A 338 5.99 9.20 -37.13
C ALA A 338 5.42 7.85 -37.59
N MET A 339 4.19 7.50 -37.21
CA MET A 339 3.49 6.32 -37.74
C MET A 339 3.23 6.42 -39.25
N TYR A 340 2.88 7.61 -39.76
CA TYR A 340 2.67 7.80 -41.21
C TYR A 340 3.97 7.93 -42.01
N HIS A 341 5.06 8.44 -41.42
CA HIS A 341 6.30 8.80 -42.15
C HIS A 341 7.51 7.91 -41.85
N ASN A 342 7.41 6.99 -40.87
CA ASN A 342 8.49 6.08 -40.44
C ASN A 342 9.82 6.77 -40.09
N LYS A 343 9.72 7.93 -39.44
CA LYS A 343 10.82 8.75 -38.89
C LYS A 343 10.24 9.82 -37.96
N LEU A 344 11.08 10.50 -37.18
CA LEU A 344 10.67 11.69 -36.43
C LEU A 344 10.64 12.96 -37.32
N PRO A 345 9.89 14.00 -36.93
CA PRO A 345 10.05 15.35 -37.47
C PRO A 345 11.51 15.85 -37.39
N ALA A 346 11.92 16.70 -38.34
CA ALA A 346 13.29 17.21 -38.40
C ALA A 346 13.61 18.22 -37.28
N GLU A 347 12.64 19.06 -36.91
CA GLU A 347 12.73 20.04 -35.82
C GLU A 347 12.35 19.38 -34.49
N MET A 348 13.26 18.56 -33.97
CA MET A 348 13.06 17.77 -32.76
C MET A 348 13.97 18.26 -31.61
N THR A 349 13.45 18.26 -30.39
CA THR A 349 14.20 18.56 -29.16
C THR A 349 14.26 17.32 -28.27
N VAL A 350 15.25 17.24 -27.38
CA VAL A 350 15.43 16.08 -26.48
C VAL A 350 14.17 15.81 -25.64
N GLN A 351 13.57 16.86 -25.10
CA GLN A 351 12.33 16.78 -24.29
C GLN A 351 11.14 16.27 -25.10
N ARG A 352 11.06 16.63 -26.40
CA ARG A 352 9.99 16.24 -27.31
C ARG A 352 10.18 14.79 -27.79
N ALA A 353 11.41 14.40 -28.14
CA ALA A 353 11.77 13.02 -28.48
C ALA A 353 11.57 12.06 -27.30
N LEU A 354 11.88 12.49 -26.07
CA LEU A 354 11.65 11.71 -24.86
C LEU A 354 10.16 11.51 -24.58
N ARG A 355 9.34 12.57 -24.73
CA ARG A 355 7.87 12.46 -24.62
C ARG A 355 7.27 11.55 -25.70
N ILE A 356 7.79 11.59 -26.93
CA ILE A 356 7.43 10.66 -28.02
C ILE A 356 7.77 9.21 -27.63
N ALA A 357 8.96 8.96 -27.06
CA ALA A 357 9.35 7.64 -26.59
C ALA A 357 8.43 7.15 -25.45
N GLN A 358 8.17 7.98 -24.43
CA GLN A 358 7.27 7.66 -23.31
C GLN A 358 5.84 7.34 -23.78
N LEU A 359 5.28 8.13 -24.70
CA LEU A 359 3.97 7.87 -25.30
C LEU A 359 3.98 6.61 -26.17
N ALA A 360 5.05 6.38 -26.94
CA ALA A 360 5.18 5.18 -27.75
C ALA A 360 5.23 3.91 -26.87
N ASP A 361 6.02 3.91 -25.79
CA ASP A 361 6.12 2.81 -24.84
C ASP A 361 4.76 2.52 -24.16
N ALA A 362 4.09 3.55 -23.64
CA ALA A 362 2.77 3.44 -23.00
C ALA A 362 1.66 2.89 -23.91
N TYR A 363 1.78 3.06 -25.22
CA TYR A 363 0.85 2.52 -26.23
C TYR A 363 1.45 1.34 -27.04
N ALA A 364 2.55 0.74 -26.58
CA ALA A 364 3.27 -0.37 -27.23
C ALA A 364 3.53 -0.14 -28.73
N MET A 365 4.03 1.05 -29.07
CA MET A 365 4.32 1.50 -30.43
C MET A 365 5.79 1.29 -30.80
N GLU A 366 6.24 0.04 -30.86
CA GLU A 366 7.66 -0.33 -30.90
C GLU A 366 8.47 0.39 -32.00
N ASN A 367 7.92 0.56 -33.21
CA ASN A 367 8.59 1.31 -34.28
C ASN A 367 8.81 2.79 -33.93
N VAL A 368 7.83 3.44 -33.28
CA VAL A 368 7.93 4.86 -32.88
C VAL A 368 8.87 5.02 -31.68
N LEU A 369 8.82 4.07 -30.74
CA LEU A 369 9.75 3.98 -29.62
C LEU A 369 11.19 3.84 -30.11
N PHE A 370 11.42 2.96 -31.11
CA PHE A 370 12.72 2.81 -31.77
C PHE A 370 13.21 4.12 -32.40
N PHE A 371 12.37 4.85 -33.14
CA PHE A 371 12.78 6.14 -33.73
C PHE A 371 13.11 7.19 -32.64
N GLY A 372 12.31 7.25 -31.58
CA GLY A 372 12.56 8.12 -30.41
C GLY A 372 13.92 7.85 -29.78
N ILE A 373 14.17 6.59 -29.45
CA ILE A 373 15.41 6.14 -28.78
C ILE A 373 16.63 6.25 -29.70
N GLN A 374 16.50 5.93 -30.99
CA GLN A 374 17.56 6.11 -31.97
C GLN A 374 17.98 7.59 -32.06
N TRP A 375 17.01 8.50 -32.15
CA TRP A 375 17.27 9.94 -32.20
C TRP A 375 17.92 10.46 -30.91
N LEU A 376 17.45 10.00 -29.74
CA LEU A 376 18.05 10.34 -28.44
C LEU A 376 19.49 9.82 -28.33
N SER A 377 19.78 8.60 -28.81
CA SER A 377 21.14 8.05 -28.82
C SER A 377 22.14 8.81 -29.70
N GLN A 378 21.65 9.55 -30.71
CA GLN A 378 22.47 10.34 -31.63
C GLN A 378 22.91 11.69 -31.06
N GLN A 379 22.30 12.15 -29.96
CA GLN A 379 22.71 13.40 -29.32
C GLN A 379 24.12 13.25 -28.74
N GLN A 380 24.96 14.26 -28.98
CA GLN A 380 26.36 14.29 -28.52
C GLN A 380 26.47 14.98 -27.15
N GLU A 381 25.70 16.05 -26.96
CA GLU A 381 25.60 16.81 -25.72
C GLU A 381 24.17 16.68 -25.18
N LEU A 382 24.03 16.49 -23.86
CA LEU A 382 22.76 16.50 -23.14
C LEU A 382 22.86 17.57 -22.06
N SER A 383 21.81 18.39 -21.91
CA SER A 383 21.74 19.28 -20.74
C SER A 383 21.46 18.48 -19.47
N TRP A 384 21.78 19.03 -18.30
CA TRP A 384 21.44 18.42 -17.01
C TRP A 384 19.95 18.07 -16.93
N ASP A 385 19.09 19.00 -17.33
CA ASP A 385 17.64 18.85 -17.22
C ASP A 385 17.10 17.78 -18.17
N ASP A 386 17.70 17.64 -19.35
CA ASP A 386 17.34 16.57 -20.30
C ASP A 386 17.85 15.20 -19.82
N ALA A 387 19.09 15.15 -19.31
CA ALA A 387 19.68 13.94 -18.74
C ALA A 387 18.92 13.46 -17.50
N ALA A 388 18.54 14.37 -16.60
CA ALA A 388 17.72 14.07 -15.43
C ALA A 388 16.38 13.46 -15.84
N ARG A 389 15.67 14.07 -16.79
CA ARG A 389 14.36 13.57 -17.29
C ARG A 389 14.44 12.19 -17.94
N MET A 390 15.61 11.77 -18.46
CA MET A 390 15.76 10.39 -18.94
C MET A 390 15.63 9.35 -17.82
N PHE A 391 15.94 9.70 -16.57
CA PHE A 391 15.68 8.86 -15.38
C PHE A 391 14.23 8.93 -14.86
N ASP A 392 13.40 9.87 -15.34
CA ASP A 392 11.94 9.88 -15.11
C ASP A 392 11.16 9.01 -16.13
N ALA A 393 11.83 8.50 -17.16
CA ALA A 393 11.18 7.65 -18.16
C ALA A 393 10.77 6.28 -17.57
N PRO A 394 9.73 5.59 -18.10
CA PRO A 394 9.42 4.22 -17.72
C PRO A 394 10.64 3.30 -17.86
N LEU A 395 10.78 2.30 -16.99
CA LEU A 395 11.94 1.40 -16.97
C LEU A 395 12.18 0.73 -18.35
N SER A 396 11.12 0.30 -19.02
CA SER A 396 11.11 -0.24 -20.39
C SER A 396 11.64 0.72 -21.46
N THR A 397 11.54 2.03 -21.21
CA THR A 397 12.20 3.07 -22.01
C THR A 397 13.65 3.26 -21.56
N GLN A 398 13.94 3.30 -20.25
CA GLN A 398 15.32 3.45 -19.72
C GLN A 398 16.26 2.33 -20.16
N GLU A 399 15.84 1.07 -20.08
CA GLU A 399 16.62 -0.12 -20.51
C GLU A 399 17.05 -0.05 -21.97
N ARG A 400 16.25 0.63 -22.80
CA ARG A 400 16.49 0.80 -24.24
C ARG A 400 17.27 2.10 -24.55
N LEU A 401 17.28 3.09 -23.65
CA LEU A 401 18.05 4.32 -23.77
C LEU A 401 19.53 4.10 -23.44
N GLN A 402 20.41 4.92 -24.03
CA GLN A 402 21.82 4.96 -23.64
C GLN A 402 22.01 5.75 -22.34
N MET A 403 21.47 5.24 -21.23
CA MET A 403 21.45 5.90 -19.92
C MET A 403 22.85 6.31 -19.43
N GLY A 404 23.91 5.60 -19.87
CA GLY A 404 25.30 6.02 -19.65
C GLY A 404 25.59 7.45 -20.12
N LYS A 405 25.08 7.91 -21.27
CA LYS A 405 25.29 9.30 -21.72
C LYS A 405 24.63 10.33 -20.81
N ALA A 406 23.40 10.06 -20.37
CA ALA A 406 22.70 10.90 -19.41
C ALA A 406 23.44 10.93 -18.07
N PHE A 407 23.91 9.76 -17.63
CA PHE A 407 24.69 9.63 -16.41
C PHE A 407 26.02 10.41 -16.47
N GLU A 408 26.80 10.29 -17.55
CA GLU A 408 28.04 11.06 -17.70
C GLU A 408 27.78 12.58 -17.68
N ALA A 409 26.69 13.07 -18.28
CA ALA A 409 26.33 14.49 -18.24
C ALA A 409 26.00 14.99 -16.80
N ILE A 410 25.36 14.15 -15.99
CA ILE A 410 25.10 14.43 -14.57
C ILE A 410 26.42 14.34 -13.77
N LEU A 411 27.19 13.27 -13.93
CA LEU A 411 28.44 13.05 -13.21
C LEU A 411 29.47 14.15 -13.48
N GLN A 412 29.64 14.60 -14.74
CA GLN A 412 30.58 15.66 -15.10
C GLN A 412 30.19 17.04 -14.52
N ARG A 413 28.89 17.28 -14.32
CA ARG A 413 28.36 18.54 -13.78
C ARG A 413 28.26 18.54 -12.26
N ALA A 414 28.14 17.37 -11.62
CA ALA A 414 28.31 17.20 -10.19
C ALA A 414 29.80 17.25 -9.81
N GLY A 415 30.63 16.39 -10.41
CA GLY A 415 32.08 16.37 -10.23
C GLY A 415 32.51 16.03 -8.81
N ASP A 416 32.74 17.08 -8.00
CA ASP A 416 33.03 17.00 -6.58
C ASP A 416 31.81 17.45 -5.77
N LEU A 417 31.35 16.59 -4.86
CA LEU A 417 30.08 16.76 -4.16
C LEU A 417 30.12 17.92 -3.14
N GLU A 418 31.28 18.24 -2.55
CA GLU A 418 31.42 19.41 -1.68
C GLU A 418 31.36 20.69 -2.52
N VAL A 419 32.07 20.73 -3.65
CA VAL A 419 32.03 21.88 -4.57
C VAL A 419 30.61 22.08 -5.13
N ALA A 420 29.95 21.00 -5.55
CA ALA A 420 28.58 21.00 -6.05
C ALA A 420 27.54 21.51 -5.04
N MET A 421 27.75 21.22 -3.75
CA MET A 421 26.87 21.71 -2.68
C MET A 421 27.13 23.15 -2.26
N ASN A 422 28.34 23.68 -2.54
CA ASN A 422 28.65 25.09 -2.34
C ASN A 422 28.15 25.96 -3.50
N ASP A 423 28.25 25.50 -4.75
CA ASP A 423 27.65 26.15 -5.93
C ASP A 423 26.11 26.13 -5.83
N GLU A 424 25.47 27.31 -5.85
CA GLU A 424 24.03 27.42 -5.72
C GLU A 424 23.27 26.85 -6.92
N GLN A 425 23.81 26.96 -8.13
CA GLN A 425 23.18 26.40 -9.33
C GLN A 425 23.25 24.88 -9.30
N VAL A 426 24.43 24.30 -9.02
CA VAL A 426 24.60 22.83 -8.97
C VAL A 426 23.82 22.24 -7.79
N ARG A 427 23.82 22.87 -6.61
CA ARG A 427 22.98 22.45 -5.47
C ARG A 427 21.50 22.44 -5.82
N ASN A 428 21.00 23.46 -6.52
CA ASN A 428 19.60 23.50 -6.97
C ASN A 428 19.31 22.45 -8.06
N GLN A 429 20.27 22.18 -8.95
CA GLN A 429 20.20 21.12 -9.96
C GLN A 429 20.19 19.71 -9.34
N LEU A 430 20.95 19.48 -8.25
CA LEU A 430 20.92 18.26 -7.43
C LEU A 430 19.58 18.11 -6.73
N ALA A 431 19.05 19.18 -6.12
CA ALA A 431 17.75 19.17 -5.44
C ALA A 431 16.58 18.75 -6.35
N SER A 432 16.68 19.02 -7.66
CA SER A 432 15.67 18.66 -8.66
C SER A 432 15.91 17.33 -9.38
N LEU A 433 16.93 16.54 -9.01
CA LEU A 433 17.13 15.21 -9.62
C LEU A 433 15.99 14.24 -9.27
N PRO A 434 15.60 13.33 -10.20
CA PRO A 434 14.79 12.15 -9.87
C PRO A 434 15.50 11.21 -8.90
N GLU A 435 14.72 10.43 -8.14
CA GLU A 435 15.24 9.46 -7.16
C GLU A 435 16.26 8.49 -7.79
N ALA A 436 15.94 7.95 -8.97
CA ALA A 436 16.81 7.02 -9.70
C ALA A 436 18.11 7.69 -10.19
N ALA A 437 18.07 8.96 -10.60
CA ALA A 437 19.26 9.70 -11.01
C ALA A 437 20.18 9.99 -9.81
N LEU A 438 19.61 10.38 -8.67
CA LEU A 438 20.37 10.63 -7.45
C LEU A 438 20.97 9.34 -6.89
N ALA A 439 20.17 8.26 -6.80
CA ALA A 439 20.65 6.96 -6.32
C ALA A 439 21.79 6.42 -7.19
N ALA A 440 21.71 6.56 -8.53
CA ALA A 440 22.80 6.22 -9.43
C ALA A 440 24.04 7.12 -9.20
N LEU A 441 23.85 8.43 -9.03
CA LEU A 441 24.95 9.39 -8.85
C LEU A 441 25.73 9.13 -7.56
N LEU A 442 25.03 8.94 -6.45
CA LEU A 442 25.63 8.67 -5.13
C LEU A 442 26.25 7.26 -5.04
N SER A 443 25.87 6.33 -5.93
CA SER A 443 26.44 4.97 -5.98
C SER A 443 27.73 4.86 -6.80
N ASP A 444 28.01 5.80 -7.71
CA ASP A 444 29.17 5.70 -8.62
C ASP A 444 30.48 6.08 -7.92
N SER A 445 31.48 5.20 -7.98
CA SER A 445 32.79 5.38 -7.35
C SER A 445 33.66 6.48 -7.97
N ARG A 446 33.20 7.11 -9.07
CA ARG A 446 33.86 8.23 -9.74
C ARG A 446 33.39 9.61 -9.24
N LEU A 447 32.29 9.67 -8.48
CA LEU A 447 31.87 10.89 -7.80
C LEU A 447 32.91 11.25 -6.74
N ALA A 448 33.51 12.43 -6.83
CA ALA A 448 34.46 12.87 -5.82
C ALA A 448 33.71 13.31 -4.55
N VAL A 449 34.05 12.69 -3.41
CA VAL A 449 33.50 12.97 -2.09
C VAL A 449 34.64 12.99 -1.08
N ALA A 450 34.62 13.92 -0.13
CA ALA A 450 35.61 13.96 0.95
C ALA A 450 35.39 12.81 1.94
N ASP A 451 34.13 12.50 2.25
CA ASP A 451 33.71 11.39 3.10
C ASP A 451 32.31 10.88 2.74
N GLU A 452 31.86 9.81 3.41
CA GLU A 452 30.51 9.27 3.21
C GLU A 452 29.43 10.13 3.90
N SER A 453 29.78 10.94 4.90
CA SER A 453 28.86 11.88 5.56
C SER A 453 28.35 12.95 4.58
N SER A 454 29.18 13.32 3.61
CA SER A 454 28.82 14.20 2.48
C SER A 454 27.72 13.59 1.61
N VAL A 455 27.77 12.28 1.35
CA VAL A 455 26.72 11.54 0.63
C VAL A 455 25.41 11.58 1.41
N VAL A 456 25.46 11.36 2.73
CA VAL A 456 24.30 11.47 3.63
C VAL A 456 23.72 12.89 3.64
N ALA A 457 24.58 13.91 3.71
CA ALA A 457 24.15 15.31 3.72
C ALA A 457 23.39 15.69 2.43
N VAL A 458 23.83 15.20 1.26
CA VAL A 458 23.12 15.42 -0.01
C VAL A 458 21.80 14.66 -0.08
N ALA A 459 21.76 13.39 0.36
CA ALA A 459 20.51 12.62 0.42
C ALA A 459 19.46 13.29 1.33
N LEU A 460 19.87 13.77 2.51
CA LEU A 460 18.99 14.50 3.44
C LEU A 460 18.56 15.87 2.88
N PHE A 461 19.47 16.60 2.22
CA PHE A 461 19.14 17.87 1.57
C PHE A 461 18.12 17.69 0.44
N TRP A 462 18.33 16.70 -0.43
CA TRP A 462 17.40 16.36 -1.51
C TRP A 462 16.03 15.95 -0.96
N ALA A 463 15.97 15.04 0.00
CA ALA A 463 14.70 14.60 0.59
C ALA A 463 13.92 15.77 1.22
N LYS A 464 14.63 16.69 1.88
CA LYS A 464 14.07 17.94 2.41
C LYS A 464 13.54 18.88 1.33
N CYS A 465 14.24 19.03 0.21
CA CYS A 465 13.78 19.82 -0.95
C CYS A 465 12.53 19.18 -1.61
N GLN A 466 12.50 17.86 -1.73
CA GLN A 466 11.35 17.07 -2.19
C GLN A 466 10.21 16.97 -1.15
N LYS A 467 10.40 17.54 0.05
CA LYS A 467 9.44 17.53 1.18
C LYS A 467 9.06 16.13 1.67
N LEU A 468 9.96 15.17 1.49
CA LEU A 468 9.81 13.80 1.99
C LEU A 468 10.08 13.75 3.49
N ALA A 469 9.37 12.90 4.21
CA ALA A 469 9.54 12.72 5.66
C ALA A 469 10.76 11.85 6.01
N THR A 470 11.22 11.03 5.06
CA THR A 470 12.32 10.06 5.16
C THR A 470 13.03 9.98 3.80
N VAL A 471 14.29 9.56 3.76
CA VAL A 471 14.97 9.27 2.49
C VAL A 471 14.42 7.96 1.89
N PRO A 472 14.12 7.88 0.57
CA PRO A 472 13.70 6.64 -0.10
C PRO A 472 14.78 5.56 -0.12
N ASP A 473 14.36 4.28 -0.21
CA ASP A 473 15.26 3.13 -0.10
C ASP A 473 16.33 3.05 -1.19
N ALA A 474 16.07 3.52 -2.42
CA ALA A 474 17.08 3.51 -3.48
C ALA A 474 18.23 4.49 -3.19
N VAL A 475 17.91 5.68 -2.68
CA VAL A 475 18.90 6.69 -2.26
C VAL A 475 19.55 6.30 -0.94
N ALA A 476 18.80 5.74 0.01
CA ALA A 476 19.34 5.23 1.27
C ALA A 476 20.25 4.00 1.07
N GLY A 477 20.05 3.23 0.01
CA GLY A 477 20.85 2.07 -0.37
C GLY A 477 22.17 2.39 -1.10
N SER A 478 22.35 3.60 -1.63
CA SER A 478 23.63 4.02 -2.22
C SER A 478 24.71 4.31 -1.17
N ILE A 479 24.31 4.52 0.08
CA ILE A 479 25.18 5.03 1.15
C ILE A 479 25.92 3.87 1.83
N ARG A 480 27.24 3.91 1.77
CA ARG A 480 28.15 2.86 2.23
C ARG A 480 28.37 2.97 3.73
N LEU A 481 27.40 2.49 4.52
CA LEU A 481 27.36 2.61 5.99
C LEU A 481 28.65 2.19 6.73
N ALA A 482 29.49 1.34 6.13
CA ALA A 482 30.80 0.94 6.65
C ALA A 482 31.89 2.04 6.58
N HIS A 483 31.61 3.18 5.95
CA HIS A 483 32.50 4.34 5.82
C HIS A 483 31.99 5.59 6.58
N LEU A 484 30.84 5.49 7.26
CA LEU A 484 30.35 6.55 8.14
C LEU A 484 30.99 6.45 9.52
N ASP A 485 31.24 7.60 10.14
CA ASP A 485 31.56 7.66 11.57
C ASP A 485 30.40 7.07 12.40
N PRO A 486 30.64 6.17 13.38
CA PRO A 486 29.57 5.56 14.16
C PRO A 486 28.74 6.53 15.01
N GLY A 487 29.30 7.66 15.45
CA GLY A 487 28.58 8.71 16.17
C GLY A 487 27.66 9.50 15.25
N TYR A 488 28.15 9.85 14.06
CA TYR A 488 27.34 10.43 12.98
C TYR A 488 26.22 9.47 12.53
N LEU A 489 26.55 8.20 12.33
CA LEU A 489 25.60 7.14 11.97
C LEU A 489 24.44 7.05 12.98
N ALA A 490 24.74 7.07 14.28
CA ALA A 490 23.73 7.09 15.32
C ALA A 490 22.83 8.34 15.23
N ALA A 491 23.42 9.52 15.02
CA ALA A 491 22.69 10.79 14.93
C ALA A 491 21.76 10.88 13.70
N VAL A 492 22.09 10.24 12.57
CA VAL A 492 21.25 10.29 11.36
C VAL A 492 20.15 9.22 11.30
N THR A 493 20.15 8.21 12.18
CA THR A 493 19.16 7.10 12.14
C THR A 493 17.69 7.54 12.16
N GLU A 494 17.36 8.67 12.80
CA GLU A 494 16.00 9.22 12.84
C GLU A 494 15.43 9.52 11.43
N PHE A 495 16.28 9.85 10.47
CA PHE A 495 15.90 10.20 9.09
C PHE A 495 15.93 8.99 8.12
N PHE A 496 16.52 7.87 8.57
CA PHE A 496 16.69 6.64 7.80
C PHE A 496 16.15 5.41 8.58
N PRO A 497 14.83 5.31 8.82
CA PRO A 497 14.26 4.22 9.62
C PRO A 497 14.56 2.83 9.04
N GLN A 498 14.72 2.68 7.72
CA GLN A 498 15.11 1.43 7.05
C GLN A 498 16.53 0.96 7.42
N TRP A 499 17.41 1.86 7.87
CA TRP A 499 18.74 1.49 8.34
C TRP A 499 18.72 0.88 9.74
N THR A 500 17.63 1.00 10.50
CA THR A 500 17.58 0.53 11.91
C THR A 500 18.12 -0.89 12.11
N PRO A 501 17.73 -1.92 11.33
CA PRO A 501 18.27 -3.27 11.51
C PRO A 501 19.78 -3.36 11.23
N HIS A 502 20.26 -2.63 10.23
CA HIS A 502 21.66 -2.58 9.83
C HIS A 502 22.52 -1.84 10.86
N VAL A 503 22.04 -0.71 11.38
CA VAL A 503 22.71 0.07 12.42
C VAL A 503 22.70 -0.67 13.75
N LEU A 504 21.61 -1.33 14.13
CA LEU A 504 21.59 -2.22 15.31
C LEU A 504 22.60 -3.36 15.14
N ALA A 505 22.70 -3.98 13.95
CA ALA A 505 23.69 -5.04 13.70
C ALA A 505 25.15 -4.54 13.69
N LEU A 506 25.41 -3.30 13.26
CA LEU A 506 26.73 -2.66 13.33
C LEU A 506 27.08 -2.27 14.77
N LEU A 507 26.18 -1.58 15.47
CA LEU A 507 26.34 -1.23 16.89
C LEU A 507 26.52 -2.49 17.76
N TRP A 508 25.80 -3.57 17.49
CA TRP A 508 25.98 -4.86 18.16
C TRP A 508 27.40 -5.43 17.95
N LYS A 509 27.93 -5.41 16.72
CA LYS A 509 29.31 -5.80 16.44
C LYS A 509 30.32 -4.91 17.18
N CYS A 510 30.07 -3.60 17.29
CA CYS A 510 30.92 -2.66 18.04
C CYS A 510 30.83 -2.87 19.56
N MET A 511 29.64 -3.14 20.12
CA MET A 511 29.45 -3.46 21.54
C MET A 511 30.11 -4.78 21.94
N LEU A 512 30.11 -5.78 21.05
CA LEU A 512 30.84 -7.04 21.23
C LEU A 512 32.38 -6.90 21.12
N GLN A 513 32.90 -5.71 20.78
CA GLN A 513 34.34 -5.43 20.74
C GLN A 513 34.69 -4.25 21.67
N PRO A 514 35.09 -4.50 22.93
CA PRO A 514 35.33 -3.46 23.93
C PRO A 514 36.30 -2.34 23.51
N GLN A 515 37.26 -2.64 22.63
CA GLN A 515 38.20 -1.65 22.08
C GLN A 515 37.56 -0.74 21.00
N ALA A 516 36.62 -1.28 20.20
CA ALA A 516 35.83 -0.48 19.27
C ALA A 516 34.92 0.48 20.07
N TRP A 517 34.22 -0.05 21.08
CA TRP A 517 33.37 0.76 21.98
C TRP A 517 34.13 1.90 22.68
N GLN A 518 35.34 1.66 23.19
CA GLN A 518 36.19 2.72 23.79
C GLN A 518 36.71 3.77 22.81
N THR A 519 36.63 3.51 21.50
CA THR A 519 36.90 4.49 20.43
C THR A 519 35.61 5.23 20.04
N LEU A 520 34.47 4.56 20.12
CA LEU A 520 33.12 5.05 19.84
C LEU A 520 32.56 6.03 20.91
N CYS A 521 33.13 6.01 22.12
CA CYS A 521 32.76 6.89 23.23
C CYS A 521 33.73 8.07 23.45
N LYS A 522 34.48 8.49 22.42
CA LYS A 522 35.43 9.62 22.46
C LYS A 522 35.12 10.64 21.38
#